data_AF-A0A6J6A1V2-F1
#
_entry.id   AF-A0A6J6A1V2-F1
#
_cell.length_a   1.000
_cell.length_b   1.000
_cell.length_c   1.000
_cell.angle_alpha   90.00
_cell.angle_beta   90.00
_cell.angle_gamma   90.00
#
_symmetry.space_group_name_H-M   'P 1'
#
loop_
_entity.id
_entity.type
_entity.pdbx_description
1 polymer ?
#
loop_
_entity_poly.entity_id
_entity_poly.type
_entity_poly.pdbx_seq_one_letter_code
_entity_poly.pdbx_strand_id
1 'polypeptide(L)' 'MHLALGRSYPETGGRNESALHWDLICDLREGGRLTADGKALLIDGKFVEPD' A
#
# COMPACT_ATOMS: atom_id res chain seq x y z
N MET A 1 3.20 -5.16 -1.41
CA MET A 1 2.69 -3.82 -1.06
C MET A 1 3.82 -3.05 -0.41
N HIS A 2 3.85 -1.73 -0.50
CA HIS A 2 4.74 -0.92 0.33
C HIS A 2 3.98 0.26 0.94
N LEU A 3 4.53 0.80 2.02
CA LEU A 3 4.15 2.08 2.56
C LEU A 3 5.40 2.95 2.62
N ALA A 4 5.26 4.23 2.29
CA ALA A 4 6.37 5.17 2.38
C ALA A 4 6.21 6.06 3.60
N LEU A 5 7.30 6.26 4.35
CA LEU A 5 7.40 7.31 5.36
C LEU A 5 8.06 8.55 4.76
N GLY A 6 7.54 9.72 5.14
CA GLY A 6 8.08 11.01 4.73
C GLY A 6 7.42 11.58 3.47
N ARG A 7 8.21 12.23 2.64
CA ARG A 7 7.79 13.12 1.56
C ARG A 7 6.81 12.44 0.62
N SER A 8 5.68 13.09 0.40
CA SER A 8 4.76 12.74 -0.67
C SER A 8 5.20 13.35 -2.01
N TYR A 9 4.84 12.70 -3.11
CA TYR A 9 4.94 13.27 -4.46
C TYR A 9 3.82 14.32 -4.64
N PRO A 10 4.12 15.60 -4.93
CA PRO A 10 3.09 16.64 -5.03
C PRO A 10 1.99 16.35 -6.05
N GLU A 11 2.33 15.70 -7.16
CA GLU A 11 1.42 15.33 -8.24
C GLU A 11 0.35 14.31 -7.81
N THR A 12 0.54 13.58 -6.71
CA THR A 12 -0.46 12.65 -6.16
C THR A 12 -1.42 13.33 -5.19
N GLY A 13 -1.27 14.65 -4.96
CA GLY A 13 -2.08 15.42 -4.01
C GLY A 13 -1.71 15.19 -2.55
N GLY A 14 -0.64 14.43 -2.28
CA GLY A 14 -0.10 14.23 -0.94
C GLY A 14 0.50 15.52 -0.38
N ARG A 15 0.26 15.78 0.91
CA ARG A 15 0.65 17.03 1.59
C ARG A 15 1.83 16.86 2.55
N ASN A 16 2.38 15.65 2.67
CA ASN A 16 3.43 15.39 3.65
C ASN A 16 4.77 15.90 3.12
N GLU A 17 5.31 16.92 3.77
CA GLU A 17 6.63 17.48 3.47
C GLU A 17 7.67 16.90 4.42
N SER A 18 8.76 16.37 3.87
CA SER A 18 9.85 15.79 4.64
C SER A 18 11.14 15.76 3.81
N ALA A 19 12.28 15.70 4.47
CA ALA A 19 13.58 15.43 3.83
C ALA A 19 13.77 13.93 3.51
N LEU A 20 12.98 13.06 4.14
CA LEU A 20 13.05 11.61 3.96
C LEU A 20 11.97 11.16 2.97
N HIS A 21 12.27 10.15 2.18
CA HIS A 21 11.28 9.32 1.49
C HIS A 21 11.79 7.88 1.59
N TRP A 22 11.13 7.06 2.38
CA TRP A 22 11.59 5.70 2.66
C TRP A 22 10.47 4.69 2.50
N ASP A 23 10.67 3.76 1.57
CA ASP A 23 9.76 2.66 1.28
C ASP A 23 9.97 1.48 2.23
N LEU A 24 8.88 1.06 2.87
CA LEU A 24 8.78 -0.14 3.70
C LEU A 24 7.98 -1.19 2.93
N ILE A 25 8.64 -2.30 2.60
CA ILE A 25 7.99 -3.42 1.91
C ILE A 25 7.18 -4.26 2.91
N CYS A 26 5.90 -4.49 2.60
CA CYS A 26 5.04 -5.42 3.29
C CYS A 26 4.95 -6.72 2.48
N ASP A 27 5.48 -7.82 3.05
CA ASP A 27 5.26 -9.16 2.51
C ASP A 27 3.84 -9.61 2.84
N LEU A 28 3.08 -9.94 1.80
CA LEU A 28 1.69 -10.36 1.92
C LEU A 28 1.45 -11.78 1.39
N ARG A 29 2.52 -12.53 1.09
CA ARG A 29 2.42 -13.84 0.43
C ARG A 29 1.83 -14.93 1.34
N GLU A 30 2.08 -14.86 2.65
CA GLU A 30 1.63 -15.87 3.63
C GLU A 30 0.86 -15.20 4.77
N GLY A 31 -0.46 -15.44 4.83
CA GLY A 31 -1.35 -14.86 5.84
C GLY A 31 -1.66 -13.37 5.61
N GLY A 32 -1.20 -12.79 4.50
CA GLY A 32 -1.35 -11.38 4.18
C GLY A 32 -2.70 -11.05 3.55
N ARG A 33 -3.27 -9.89 3.90
CA ARG A 33 -4.53 -9.40 3.33
C ARG A 33 -4.47 -7.90 3.05
N LEU A 34 -4.96 -7.51 1.88
CA LEU A 34 -5.21 -6.11 1.52
C LEU A 34 -6.71 -5.90 1.28
N THR A 35 -7.27 -4.90 1.94
CA THR A 35 -8.67 -4.49 1.75
C THR A 35 -8.76 -3.02 1.37
N ALA A 36 -9.70 -2.67 0.49
CA ALA A 36 -10.11 -1.29 0.24
C ALA A 36 -11.63 -1.20 0.41
N ASP A 37 -12.11 -0.19 1.14
CA ASP A 37 -13.54 0.03 1.41
C ASP A 37 -14.27 -1.23 1.93
N GLY A 38 -13.60 -1.98 2.81
CA GLY A 38 -14.11 -3.23 3.39
C GLY A 38 -14.08 -4.45 2.46
N LYS A 39 -13.74 -4.30 1.17
CA LYS A 39 -13.63 -5.39 0.20
C LYS A 39 -12.20 -5.92 0.13
N ALA A 40 -12.04 -7.25 0.05
CA ALA A 40 -10.73 -7.85 -0.14
C ALA A 40 -10.27 -7.67 -1.60
N LEU A 41 -9.04 -7.20 -1.78
CA LEU A 41 -8.41 -7.04 -3.09
C LEU A 41 -7.25 -8.02 -3.29
N LEU A 42 -6.55 -8.39 -2.22
CA LEU A 42 -5.46 -9.36 -2.25
C LEU A 42 -5.47 -10.21 -0.99
N ILE A 43 -5.30 -11.53 -1.15
CA ILE A 43 -5.20 -12.53 -0.09
C ILE A 43 -4.05 -13.47 -0.43
N ASP A 44 -3.13 -13.70 0.51
CA ASP A 44 -1.99 -14.62 0.37
C ASP A 44 -1.20 -14.40 -0.95
N GLY A 45 -0.89 -13.13 -1.23
CA GLY A 45 -0.14 -12.71 -2.42
C GLY A 45 -0.92 -12.73 -3.73
N LYS A 46 -2.21 -13.11 -3.74
CA LYS A 46 -3.03 -13.24 -4.95
C LYS A 46 -4.15 -12.20 -4.99
N PHE A 47 -4.35 -11.59 -6.14
CA PHE A 47 -5.50 -10.71 -6.37
C PHE A 47 -6.80 -11.51 -6.34
N VAL A 48 -7.85 -10.89 -5.78
CA VAL A 48 -9.21 -11.43 -5.78
C VAL A 48 -9.88 -11.06 -7.10
N GLU A 49 -10.60 -12.00 -7.71
CA GLU A 49 -11.38 -11.72 -8.92
C GLU A 49 -12.57 -10.81 -8.60
N PRO A 50 -12.89 -9.84 -9.48
CA PRO A 50 -14.09 -9.03 -9.33
C PRO A 50 -15.36 -9.85 -9.64
N ASP A 51 -16.44 -9.55 -8.91
CA ASP A 51 -17.79 -10.07 -9.19
C ASP A 51 -18.35 -9.53 -10.52
#